data_AF-A0A953CTY7-F1
#
_entry.id   AF-A0A953CTY7-F1
#
_cell.length_a   1.000
_cell.length_b   1.000
_cell.length_c   1.000
_cell.angle_alpha   90.00
_cell.angle_beta   90.00
_cell.angle_gamma   90.00
#
_symmetry.space_group_name_H-M   'P 1'
#
loop_
_entity.id
_entity.type
_entity.pdbx_description
1 polymer ?
#
loop_
_entity_poly.entity_id
_entity_poly.type
_entity_poly.pdbx_seq_one_letter_code
_entity_poly.pdbx_strand_id
1 'polypeptide(L)' 'MQTAKQSAKQIIDQVSDQASWDDIMYELYVKQKIEKGLKAVEDGFTVPHEEAKKRLLGNAD' A
#
# COMPACT_ATOMS: atom_id res chain seq x y z
N MET A 1 6.39 -4.19 -16.09
CA MET A 1 6.40 -3.66 -14.70
C MET A 1 7.20 -2.38 -14.68
N GLN A 2 6.68 -1.35 -14.01
CA GLN A 2 7.50 -0.17 -13.70
C GLN A 2 8.47 -0.51 -12.57
N THR A 3 9.66 0.08 -12.60
CA THR A 3 10.62 -0.01 -11.48
C THR A 3 10.13 0.85 -10.32
N ALA A 4 10.57 0.55 -9.08
CA ALA A 4 10.27 1.38 -7.92
C ALA A 4 10.65 2.87 -8.13
N LYS A 5 11.76 3.13 -8.84
CA LYS A 5 12.19 4.48 -9.19
C LYS A 5 11.22 5.19 -10.14
N GLN A 6 10.67 4.49 -11.13
CA GLN A 6 9.69 5.04 -12.07
C GLN A 6 8.37 5.33 -11.36
N SER A 7 7.89 4.40 -10.53
CA SER A 7 6.68 4.60 -9.72
C SER A 7 6.83 5.79 -8.76
N ALA A 8 7.98 5.93 -8.09
CA ALA A 8 8.24 7.05 -7.20
C ALA A 8 8.22 8.39 -7.95
N LYS A 9 8.85 8.47 -9.14
CA LYS A 9 8.80 9.68 -9.97
C LYS A 9 7.37 10.07 -10.33
N GLN A 10 6.56 9.12 -10.78
CA GLN A 10 5.15 9.39 -11.12
C GLN A 10 4.34 9.91 -9.93
N ILE A 11 4.60 9.40 -8.72
CA ILE A 11 3.96 9.92 -7.52
C ILE A 11 4.41 11.37 -7.29
N ILE A 12 5.71 11.65 -7.30
CA ILE A 12 6.24 13.01 -7.13
C ILE A 12 5.65 13.99 -8.16
N ASP A 13 5.50 13.56 -9.41
CA ASP A 13 4.91 14.39 -10.48
C ASP A 13 3.40 14.67 -10.29
N GLN A 14 2.71 13.91 -9.42
CA GLN A 14 1.26 14.00 -9.19
C GLN A 14 0.87 14.66 -7.86
N VAL A 15 1.77 14.70 -6.88
CA VAL A 15 1.49 15.36 -5.59
C VAL A 15 1.41 16.87 -5.77
N SER A 16 0.62 17.53 -4.92
CA SER A 16 0.49 18.99 -4.91
C SER A 16 1.84 19.67 -4.61
N ASP A 17 2.09 20.83 -5.23
CA ASP A 17 3.24 21.69 -4.88
C ASP A 17 3.21 22.19 -3.43
N GLN A 18 2.04 22.11 -2.76
CA GLN A 18 1.87 22.44 -1.34
C GLN A 18 1.94 21.21 -0.42
N ALA A 19 2.20 20.02 -0.97
CA ALA A 19 2.30 18.80 -0.19
C ALA A 19 3.48 18.88 0.79
N SER A 20 3.24 18.45 2.01
CA SER A 20 4.30 18.30 3.02
C SER A 20 5.13 17.05 2.74
N TRP A 21 6.26 16.91 3.42
CA TRP A 21 7.04 15.68 3.40
C TRP A 21 6.24 14.47 3.87
N ASP A 22 5.34 14.64 4.84
CA ASP A 22 4.51 13.57 5.36
C ASP A 22 3.51 13.07 4.31
N ASP A 23 2.92 13.98 3.53
CA ASP A 23 2.02 13.64 2.42
C ASP A 23 2.76 12.85 1.33
N ILE A 24 3.94 13.31 0.92
CA ILE A 24 4.77 12.63 -0.09
C ILE A 24 5.14 11.23 0.39
N MET A 25 5.59 11.11 1.64
CA MET A 25 5.99 9.82 2.22
C MET A 25 4.80 8.88 2.38
N TYR A 26 3.62 9.41 2.71
CA TYR A 26 2.38 8.65 2.79
C TYR A 26 2.04 8.02 1.44
N GLU A 27 2.03 8.81 0.36
CA GLU A 27 1.72 8.33 -0.99
C GLU A 27 2.70 7.23 -1.44
N LEU A 28 4.00 7.44 -1.24
CA LEU A 28 5.03 6.45 -1.55
C LEU A 28 4.83 5.14 -0.75
N TYR A 29 4.52 5.25 0.54
CA TYR A 29 4.31 4.10 1.40
C TYR A 29 3.06 3.31 1.02
N VAL A 30 1.94 3.99 0.76
CA VAL A 30 0.68 3.35 0.33
C VAL A 30 0.90 2.61 -0.98
N LYS A 31 1.56 3.23 -1.96
CA LYS A 31 1.90 2.56 -3.23
C LYS A 31 2.69 1.27 -3.01
N GLN A 32 3.73 1.33 -2.18
CA GLN A 32 4.54 0.15 -1.86
C GLN A 32 3.71 -0.94 -1.16
N LYS A 33 2.81 -0.58 -0.24
CA LYS A 33 1.94 -1.54 0.45
C LYS A 33 0.98 -2.23 -0.50
N ILE A 34 0.41 -1.50 -1.47
CA ILE A 34 -0.45 -2.08 -2.51
C ILE A 34 0.34 -3.06 -3.37
N GLU A 35 1.51 -2.67 -3.87
CA GLU A 35 2.35 -3.55 -4.71
C GLU A 35 2.74 -4.84 -3.96
N LYS A 36 3.12 -4.72 -2.68
CA LYS A 36 3.39 -5.88 -1.82
C LYS A 36 2.16 -6.76 -1.62
N GLY A 37 0.98 -6.15 -1.40
CA GLY A 37 -0.28 -6.86 -1.24
C GLY A 37 -0.69 -7.64 -2.50
N LEU A 38 -0.56 -7.02 -3.67
CA LEU A 38 -0.81 -7.67 -4.96
C LEU A 38 0.12 -8.86 -5.17
N LYS A 39 1.42 -8.69 -4.89
CA LYS A 39 2.38 -9.80 -4.98
C LYS A 39 2.07 -10.93 -3.99
N ALA A 40 1.64 -10.59 -2.78
CA ALA A 40 1.22 -11.58 -1.79
C ALA A 40 0.01 -12.39 -2.27
N VAL A 41 -0.95 -11.77 -2.95
CA VAL A 41 -2.09 -12.47 -3.57
C VAL A 41 -1.61 -13.41 -4.68
N GLU A 42 -0.74 -12.94 -5.58
CA GLU A 42 -0.16 -13.76 -6.65
C GLU A 42 0.60 -14.98 -6.12
N ASP A 43 1.30 -14.81 -5.00
CA ASP A 43 2.06 -15.88 -4.34
C ASP A 43 1.20 -16.80 -3.45
N GLY A 44 -0.10 -16.54 -3.35
CA GLY A 44 -1.02 -17.31 -2.50
C GLY A 44 -0.89 -17.02 -1.00
N PHE A 45 -0.18 -15.97 -0.61
CA PHE A 45 -0.08 -15.48 0.77
C PHE A 45 -1.34 -14.72 1.19
N THR A 46 -2.48 -15.40 1.15
CA THR A 46 -3.79 -14.90 1.56
C THR A 46 -4.35 -15.74 2.71
N VAL A 47 -5.31 -15.18 3.43
CA VAL A 47 -6.06 -15.91 4.47
C VAL A 47 -7.54 -15.98 4.08
N PRO A 48 -8.29 -17.00 4.54
CA PRO A 48 -9.73 -17.04 4.37
C PRO A 48 -10.42 -15.82 4.99
N HIS A 49 -11.55 -15.41 4.40
CA HIS A 49 -12.30 -14.23 4.84
C HIS A 49 -12.65 -14.23 6.33
N GLU A 50 -13.05 -15.38 6.88
CA GLU A 50 -13.38 -15.53 8.30
C GLU A 50 -12.17 -15.30 9.21
N GLU A 51 -10.97 -15.68 8.77
CA GLU A 51 -9.74 -15.40 9.51
C GLU A 51 -9.38 -13.91 9.45
N ALA A 52 -9.55 -13.28 8.28
CA ALA A 52 -9.33 -11.84 8.14
C ALA A 52 -10.27 -11.03 9.06
N LYS A 53 -11.56 -11.39 9.13
CA LYS A 53 -12.52 -10.79 10.06
C LYS A 53 -12.06 -10.90 11.50
N LYS A 54 -11.66 -12.08 11.96
CA LYS A 54 -11.16 -12.28 13.34
C LYS A 54 -9.95 -11.39 13.65
N ARG A 55 -9.00 -11.26 12.72
CA ARG A 55 -7.80 -10.42 12.94
C ARG A 55 -8.11 -8.92 12.99
N LEU A 56 -9.03 -8.45 12.15
CA LEU A 56 -9.33 -7.01 12.01
C LEU A 56 -10.38 -6.51 12.99
N LEU A 57 -11.33 -7.36 13.38
CA LEU A 57 -12.50 -6.99 14.17
C LEU A 57 -12.55 -7.69 15.54
N GLY A 58 -11.75 -8.74 15.76
CA GLY A 58 -11.82 -9.60 16.95
C GLY A 58 -11.28 -9.01 18.26
N ASN A 59 -10.98 -7.70 18.30
CA ASN A 59 -10.59 -6.96 19.50
C ASN A 59 -11.60 -5.86 19.85
N ALA A 60 -12.80 -5.87 19.26
CA ALA A 60 -13.88 -4.96 19.61
C ALA A 60 -14.77 -5.59 20.70
N ASP A 61 -14.25 -5.67 21.92
CA ASP A 61 -15.03 -5.88 23.15
C ASP A 61 -15.22 -4.54 23.89
#